data_AF-A0A1S4ES78-F1
#
_entry.id   AF-A0A1S4ES78-F1
#
_cell.length_a   1.000
_cell.length_b   1.000
_cell.length_c   1.000
_cell.angle_alpha   90.00
_cell.angle_beta   90.00
_cell.angle_gamma   90.00
#
_symmetry.space_group_name_H-M   'P 1'
#
loop_
_entity.id
_entity.type
_entity.pdbx_description
1 polymer ?
#
loop_
_entity_poly.entity_id
_entity_poly.type
_entity_poly.pdbx_seq_one_letter_code
_entity_poly.pdbx_strand_id
1 'polypeptide(L)'
;MSSDSEGDCCLPIKDLDSLLTWEESNISWSKLVVEKSRRADYVYDGTLEKSTRYSKSSIPRTLLCHDMKGGYLEDRFVQGANDVTDPYIFTHWTNVDVFVYFSH
;
A
#
# COMPACT_ATOMS: atom_id res chain seq x y z
N MET A 1 15.35 20.44 13.13
CA MET A 1 15.52 19.14 13.81
C MET A 1 14.32 18.94 14.72
N SER A 2 13.18 18.62 14.12
CA SER A 2 12.00 18.17 14.84
C SER A 2 12.32 16.78 15.39
N SER A 3 12.12 16.63 16.69
CA SER A 3 12.19 15.34 17.36
C SER A 3 10.98 14.51 16.90
N ASP A 4 11.17 13.68 15.87
CA ASP A 4 10.17 12.69 15.49
C ASP A 4 10.04 11.73 16.66
N SER A 5 8.89 11.75 17.34
CA SER A 5 8.58 10.80 18.38
C SER A 5 8.64 9.40 17.77
N GLU A 6 9.39 8.48 18.38
CA GLU A 6 9.56 7.07 17.97
C GLU A 6 8.22 6.29 17.79
N GLY A 7 7.08 6.91 18.10
CA GLY A 7 5.74 6.35 18.00
C GLY A 7 5.09 6.37 16.62
N ASP A 8 5.70 6.94 15.57
CA ASP A 8 5.04 7.09 14.25
C ASP A 8 5.71 6.29 13.11
N CYS A 9 6.53 5.29 13.44
CA CYS A 9 7.26 4.47 12.47
C CYS A 9 6.86 2.98 12.51
N CYS A 10 6.75 2.37 11.32
CA CYS A 10 6.65 0.91 11.13
C CYS A 10 8.05 0.34 10.89
N LEU A 11 8.55 -0.46 11.84
CA LEU A 11 9.89 -1.06 11.76
C LEU A 11 9.80 -2.55 11.41
N PRO A 12 10.78 -3.08 10.65
CA PRO A 12 10.79 -4.50 10.32
C PRO A 12 11.09 -5.35 11.56
N ILE A 13 10.46 -6.53 11.62
CA ILE A 13 10.81 -7.58 12.57
C ILE A 13 12.09 -8.25 12.08
N LYS A 14 13.15 -8.24 12.90
CA LYS A 14 14.52 -8.56 12.46
C LYS A 14 14.92 -10.02 12.64
N ASP A 15 14.21 -10.74 13.50
CA ASP A 15 14.52 -12.12 13.85
C ASP A 15 13.25 -12.89 14.23
N LEU A 16 13.37 -14.22 14.25
CA LEU A 16 12.25 -15.13 14.49
C LEU A 16 11.71 -15.01 15.91
N ASP A 17 12.57 -14.80 16.90
CA ASP A 17 12.16 -14.68 18.29
C ASP A 17 11.28 -13.44 18.46
N SER A 18 11.71 -12.30 17.91
CA SER A 18 10.94 -11.05 17.87
C SER A 18 9.60 -11.20 17.15
N LEU A 19 9.51 -12.06 16.12
CA LEU A 19 8.25 -12.37 15.45
C LEU A 19 7.31 -13.17 16.35
N LEU A 20 7.85 -14.19 17.04
CA LEU A 20 7.08 -15.08 17.90
C LEU A 20 6.60 -14.39 19.18
N THR A 21 7.34 -13.40 19.66
CA THR A 21 6.99 -12.60 20.84
C THR A 21 6.39 -11.24 20.47
N TRP A 22 5.99 -11.03 19.21
CA TRP A 22 5.39 -9.77 18.79
C TRP A 22 4.02 -9.59 19.47
N GLU A 23 3.80 -8.41 20.03
CA GLU A 23 2.53 -7.97 20.58
C GLU A 23 2.11 -6.65 19.93
N GLU A 24 0.80 -6.38 19.90
CA GLU A 24 0.28 -5.13 19.36
C GLU A 24 0.86 -3.95 20.15
N SER A 25 1.68 -3.13 19.48
CA SER A 25 2.23 -1.92 20.08
C SER A 25 1.11 -0.92 20.37
N ASN A 26 1.31 -0.03 21.34
CA ASN A 26 0.42 1.12 21.55
C ASN A 26 0.40 2.12 20.38
N ILE A 27 1.23 1.90 19.33
CA ILE A 27 1.24 2.70 18.11
C ILE A 27 0.01 2.38 17.28
N SER A 28 -0.81 3.42 17.11
CA SER A 28 -2.20 3.37 16.66
C SER A 28 -2.37 3.28 15.13
N TRP A 29 -1.37 2.85 14.36
CA TRP A 29 -1.50 2.78 12.89
C TRP A 29 -2.61 1.81 12.47
N SER A 30 -2.89 0.77 13.28
CA SER A 30 -4.03 -0.13 13.07
C SER A 30 -5.37 0.62 13.03
N LYS A 31 -5.49 1.76 13.73
CA LYS A 31 -6.67 2.63 13.69
C LYS A 31 -6.82 3.43 12.39
N LEU A 32 -5.75 3.54 11.60
CA LEU A 32 -5.78 4.15 10.26
C LEU A 32 -6.15 3.13 9.18
N VAL A 33 -6.18 1.84 9.50
CA VAL A 33 -6.57 0.80 8.56
C VAL A 33 -8.04 0.96 8.23
N VAL A 34 -8.32 1.26 6.97
CA VAL A 34 -9.68 1.31 6.43
C VAL A 34 -10.09 -0.07 5.92
N GLU A 35 -11.37 -0.41 6.11
CA GLU A 35 -11.91 -1.64 5.55
C GLU A 35 -11.85 -1.61 4.01
N LYS A 36 -11.59 -2.77 3.41
CA LYS A 36 -11.56 -2.92 1.96
C LYS A 36 -12.95 -2.72 1.37
N SER A 37 -13.13 -1.61 0.65
CA SER A 37 -14.36 -1.34 -0.09
C SER A 37 -14.69 -2.43 -1.11
N ARG A 38 -16.00 -2.72 -1.27
CA ARG A 38 -16.48 -3.66 -2.29
C ARG A 38 -16.12 -3.13 -3.68
N ARG A 39 -15.54 -3.99 -4.51
CA ARG A 39 -15.23 -3.68 -5.90
C ARG A 39 -16.39 -4.03 -6.84
N ALA A 40 -16.46 -3.35 -7.97
CA ALA A 40 -17.27 -3.77 -9.10
C ALA A 40 -16.90 -5.20 -9.56
N ASP A 41 -17.90 -5.95 -9.99
CA ASP A 41 -17.77 -7.29 -10.60
C ASP A 41 -17.58 -7.22 -12.13
N TYR A 42 -17.27 -6.02 -12.64
CA TYR A 42 -17.10 -5.73 -14.04
C TYR A 42 -15.95 -4.75 -14.30
N VAL A 43 -15.47 -4.75 -15.55
CA VAL A 43 -14.47 -3.81 -16.06
C VAL A 43 -14.88 -3.29 -17.43
N TYR A 44 -14.21 -2.23 -17.88
CA TYR A 44 -14.33 -1.69 -19.24
C TYR A 44 -13.02 -1.90 -19.99
N ASP A 45 -13.09 -2.00 -21.31
CA ASP A 45 -11.92 -2.10 -22.21
C ASP A 45 -11.08 -0.81 -22.33
N GLY A 46 -11.52 0.30 -21.72
CA GLY A 46 -10.82 1.57 -21.76
C GLY A 46 -11.00 2.36 -23.07
N THR A 47 -11.91 1.94 -23.94
CA THR A 47 -12.22 2.69 -25.17
C THR A 47 -13.14 3.89 -24.87
N LEU A 48 -12.76 5.09 -25.33
CA LEU A 48 -13.42 6.35 -24.95
C LEU A 48 -14.81 6.53 -25.60
N GLU A 49 -15.00 6.04 -26.83
CA GLU A 49 -16.22 6.30 -27.60
C GLU A 49 -17.30 5.23 -27.42
N LYS A 50 -16.90 3.97 -27.16
CA LYS A 50 -17.82 2.84 -27.04
C LYS A 50 -17.25 1.71 -26.19
N SER A 51 -17.21 1.94 -24.87
CA SER A 51 -16.71 0.94 -23.94
C SER A 51 -17.60 -0.30 -23.85
N THR A 52 -16.98 -1.48 -23.96
CA THR A 52 -17.64 -2.75 -23.68
C THR A 52 -17.42 -3.15 -22.23
N ARG A 53 -18.50 -3.54 -21.55
CA ARG A 53 -18.45 -4.05 -20.18
C ARG A 53 -18.17 -5.56 -20.20
N TYR A 54 -17.16 -5.98 -19.46
CA TYR A 54 -16.81 -7.39 -19.28
C TYR A 54 -17.04 -7.83 -17.84
N SER A 55 -17.32 -9.12 -17.63
CA SER A 55 -17.25 -9.68 -16.28
C SER A 55 -15.80 -9.64 -15.81
N LYS A 56 -15.59 -9.21 -14.56
CA LYS A 56 -14.25 -9.21 -13.96
C LYS A 56 -13.66 -10.63 -13.87
N SER A 57 -14.52 -11.65 -13.75
CA SER A 57 -14.09 -13.05 -13.69
C SER A 57 -13.56 -13.59 -15.03
N SER A 58 -13.91 -12.95 -16.15
CA SER A 58 -13.52 -13.39 -17.49
C SER A 58 -12.26 -12.71 -18.02
N ILE A 59 -11.61 -11.85 -17.23
CA ILE A 59 -10.41 -11.10 -17.63
C ILE A 59 -9.23 -11.39 -16.69
N PRO A 60 -7.98 -11.28 -17.17
CA PRO A 60 -6.79 -11.42 -16.33
C PRO A 60 -6.75 -10.37 -15.22
N ARG A 61 -6.19 -10.75 -14.06
CA ARG A 61 -6.01 -9.84 -12.92
C ARG A 61 -4.69 -9.09 -13.01
N THR A 62 -4.68 -7.83 -12.57
CA THR A 62 -3.47 -7.00 -12.54
C THR A 62 -2.82 -7.04 -11.16
N LEU A 63 -1.56 -7.45 -11.09
CA LEU A 63 -0.71 -7.40 -9.90
C LEU A 63 0.23 -6.20 -10.00
N LEU A 64 0.27 -5.36 -8.97
CA LEU A 64 1.22 -4.26 -8.85
C LEU A 64 2.16 -4.53 -7.67
N CYS A 65 3.46 -4.61 -7.96
CA CYS A 65 4.50 -4.72 -6.95
C CYS A 65 5.15 -3.37 -6.74
N HIS A 66 5.16 -2.88 -5.50
CA HIS A 66 5.83 -1.65 -5.11
C HIS A 66 7.30 -1.93 -4.82
N ASP A 67 8.15 -1.84 -5.85
CA ASP A 67 9.61 -1.91 -5.73
C ASP A 67 10.20 -0.61 -6.30
N MET A 68 10.33 0.40 -5.45
CA MET A 68 10.88 1.69 -5.84
C MET A 68 12.30 1.82 -5.26
N LYS A 69 13.32 1.60 -6.09
CA LYS A 69 14.79 1.79 -5.86
C LYS A 69 15.19 2.77 -4.73
N GLY A 70 14.97 2.43 -3.47
CA GLY A 70 15.24 3.26 -2.28
C GLY A 70 14.18 4.33 -1.93
N GLY A 71 13.12 4.51 -2.73
CA GLY A 71 12.07 5.51 -2.48
C GLY A 71 11.02 5.12 -1.44
N TYR A 72 11.05 3.87 -0.95
CA TYR A 72 10.13 3.34 0.06
C TYR A 72 10.65 3.46 1.50
N LEU A 73 11.89 3.92 1.73
CA LEU A 73 12.46 3.96 3.09
C LEU A 73 11.65 4.87 4.03
N GLU A 74 11.10 5.93 3.46
CA GLU A 74 10.29 6.92 4.16
C GLU A 74 8.82 6.45 4.35
N ASP A 75 8.39 5.38 3.67
CA ASP A 75 7.07 4.76 3.88
C ASP A 75 6.95 4.10 5.25
N ARG A 76 8.08 3.95 5.97
CA ARG A 76 8.06 3.55 7.38
C ARG A 76 7.32 4.58 8.24
N PHE A 77 7.29 5.85 7.85
CA PHE A 77 6.63 6.91 8.62
C PHE A 77 5.13 6.92 8.31
N VAL A 78 4.31 6.64 9.32
CA VAL A 78 2.86 6.39 9.16
C VAL A 78 2.10 7.59 8.60
N GLN A 79 2.55 8.81 8.90
CA GLN A 79 1.97 10.07 8.39
C GLN A 79 2.73 10.65 7.19
N GLY A 80 3.63 9.86 6.59
CA GLY A 80 4.59 10.33 5.59
C GLY A 80 5.74 11.13 6.20
N ALA A 81 6.66 11.59 5.35
CA ALA A 81 7.82 12.39 5.72
C ALA A 81 7.82 13.73 4.96
N ASN A 82 8.24 14.81 5.65
CA ASN A 82 8.17 16.17 5.11
C ASN A 82 9.22 16.46 4.02
N ASP A 83 10.36 15.79 4.05
CA ASP A 83 11.53 16.09 3.20
C ASP A 83 11.73 15.05 2.08
N VAL A 84 10.64 14.52 1.51
CA VAL A 84 10.70 13.57 0.38
C VAL A 84 10.47 14.30 -0.94
N THR A 85 11.48 14.34 -1.79
CA THR A 85 11.43 15.07 -3.07
C THR A 85 10.59 14.33 -4.14
N ASP A 86 10.48 13.01 -4.05
CA ASP A 86 9.75 12.17 -5.02
C ASP A 86 9.15 10.92 -4.33
N PRO A 87 8.08 11.08 -3.53
CA PRO A 87 7.45 9.96 -2.85
C PRO A 87 6.73 9.07 -3.86
N TYR A 88 6.62 7.77 -3.55
CA TYR A 88 5.78 6.89 -4.33
C TYR A 88 4.30 7.30 -4.19
N ILE A 89 3.67 7.67 -5.31
CA ILE A 89 2.24 7.98 -5.36
C ILE A 89 1.58 7.09 -6.40
N PHE A 90 0.56 6.35 -5.98
CA PHE A 90 -0.30 5.58 -6.86
C PHE A 90 -1.75 6.03 -6.73
N THR A 91 -2.38 6.41 -7.85
CA THR A 91 -3.75 6.94 -7.89
C THR A 91 -4.74 6.04 -8.64
N HIS A 92 -4.24 5.12 -9.49
CA HIS A 92 -5.06 4.27 -10.35
C HIS A 92 -5.52 2.97 -9.65
N TRP A 93 -5.93 3.07 -8.38
CA TRP A 93 -6.39 1.93 -7.57
C TRP A 93 -7.55 1.14 -8.19
N THR A 94 -8.31 1.73 -9.11
CA THR A 94 -9.37 1.05 -9.88
C THR A 94 -8.83 0.03 -10.87
N ASN A 95 -7.54 0.10 -11.23
CA ASN A 95 -6.95 -0.67 -12.32
C ASN A 95 -6.08 -1.86 -11.86
N VAL A 96 -5.89 -2.03 -10.55
CA VAL A 96 -5.05 -3.09 -9.95
C VAL A 96 -5.85 -4.05 -9.08
N ASP A 97 -5.67 -5.35 -9.17
CA ASP A 97 -6.39 -6.32 -8.32
C ASP A 97 -5.68 -6.64 -7.01
N VAL A 98 -4.35 -6.64 -7.06
CA VAL A 98 -3.49 -6.92 -5.91
C VAL A 98 -2.36 -5.90 -5.92
N PHE A 99 -2.15 -5.27 -4.77
CA PHE A 99 -0.99 -4.44 -4.51
C PHE A 99 -0.11 -5.20 -3.51
N VAL A 100 1.16 -5.37 -3.85
CA VAL A 100 2.16 -5.98 -2.98
C VAL A 100 3.13 -4.90 -2.58
N TYR A 101 3.16 -4.61 -1.29
CA TYR A 101 4.14 -3.73 -0.69
C TYR A 101 5.44 -4.51 -0.45
N PHE A 102 6.47 -4.27 -1.27
CA PHE A 102 7.80 -4.83 -1.03
C PHE A 102 8.60 -3.83 -0.19
N SER A 103 8.66 -4.06 1.12
CA SER A 103 9.70 -3.47 1.98
C SER A 103 10.90 -4.41 2.05
N HIS A 104 12.10 -3.89 1.82
CA HIS A 104 13.34 -4.61 2.09
C HIS A 104 13.68 -4.66 3.58
#